data_AF-A0A378LUV0-F1
#
_entry.id   AF-A0A378LUV0-F1
#
_cell.length_a   1.000
_cell.length_b   1.000
_cell.length_c   1.000
_cell.angle_alpha   90.00
_cell.angle_beta   90.00
_cell.angle_gamma   90.00
#
_symmetry.space_group_name_H-M   'P 1'
#
loop_
_entity.id
_entity.type
_entity.pdbx_description
1 polymer ?
#
loop_
_entity_poly.entity_id
_entity_poly.type
_entity_poly.pdbx_seq_one_letter_code
_entity_poly.pdbx_strand_id
1 'polypeptide(L)'
;MILCFLRDLFSKNALDTLENALKYQDKFIAVGLDSAERNHPPRDFVSVFDRARACGLFTVAHAGEEGPPSYIEEALDLLKVSRVDHGVRCLEDNGLTARLISEKMPLTVCPLSNVKLCVFKTLQDHPLKKMLNMGLQVTVNSDDPAYFSGYIEENYVAVAETLNLTDLELVQLARNSIHASFCSPERKKQLDTELDAVIQNKCC
;
A
#
# COMPACT_ATOMS: atom_id res chain seq x y z
N MET A 1 0.48 6.60 -13.53
CA MET A 1 1.51 5.55 -13.40
C MET A 1 2.39 5.85 -12.19
N ILE A 2 2.98 4.82 -11.58
CA ILE A 2 4.01 4.90 -10.54
C ILE A 2 5.26 4.22 -11.10
N LEU A 3 6.42 4.88 -11.03
CA LEU A 3 7.70 4.31 -11.47
C LEU A 3 8.41 3.67 -10.28
N CYS A 4 8.56 2.35 -10.26
CA CYS A 4 9.20 1.67 -9.14
C CYS A 4 10.70 1.41 -9.37
N PHE A 5 11.46 1.42 -8.27
CA PHE A 5 12.88 1.07 -8.24
C PHE A 5 13.08 -0.28 -7.58
N LEU A 6 13.93 -1.11 -8.19
CA LEU A 6 14.33 -2.42 -7.67
C LEU A 6 15.33 -2.24 -6.53
N ARG A 7 14.95 -2.60 -5.30
CA ARG A 7 15.76 -2.36 -4.10
C ARG A 7 16.94 -3.33 -3.92
N ASP A 8 16.93 -4.44 -4.65
CA ASP A 8 17.99 -5.44 -4.69
C ASP A 8 19.12 -5.09 -5.67
N LEU A 9 19.00 -3.97 -6.38
CA LEU A 9 20.09 -3.32 -7.12
C LEU A 9 20.71 -2.18 -6.30
N PHE A 10 21.86 -1.67 -6.75
CA PHE A 10 22.49 -0.51 -6.09
C PHE A 10 21.59 0.73 -6.18
N SER A 11 21.53 1.52 -5.11
CA SER A 11 20.73 2.76 -5.06
C SER A 11 21.11 3.78 -6.14
N LYS A 12 22.34 3.75 -6.65
CA LYS A 12 22.76 4.52 -7.83
C LYS A 12 21.91 4.18 -9.06
N ASN A 13 21.56 2.91 -9.27
CA ASN A 13 20.72 2.48 -10.40
C ASN A 13 19.32 3.10 -10.31
N ALA A 14 18.76 3.25 -9.11
CA ALA A 14 17.48 3.91 -8.91
C ALA A 14 17.54 5.39 -9.30
N LEU A 15 18.62 6.10 -8.91
CA LEU A 15 18.82 7.49 -9.29
C LEU A 15 19.02 7.65 -10.81
N ASP A 16 19.87 6.81 -11.42
CA ASP A 16 20.08 6.81 -12.87
C ASP A 16 18.77 6.52 -13.62
N THR A 17 17.92 5.62 -13.09
CA THR A 17 16.60 5.31 -13.65
C THR A 17 15.67 6.52 -13.58
N LEU A 18 15.61 7.20 -12.43
CA LEU A 18 14.81 8.41 -12.27
C LEU A 18 15.23 9.49 -13.27
N GLU A 19 16.51 9.85 -13.33
CA GLU A 19 16.99 10.91 -14.23
C GLU A 19 16.68 10.61 -15.70
N ASN A 20 16.81 9.34 -16.12
CA ASN A 20 16.44 8.93 -17.47
C ASN A 20 14.93 9.01 -17.74
N ALA A 21 14.10 8.78 -16.72
CA ALA A 21 12.65 8.79 -16.81
C ALA A 21 12.05 10.21 -16.74
N LEU A 22 12.74 11.19 -16.14
CA LEU A 22 12.21 12.54 -15.94
C LEU A 22 11.82 13.27 -17.24
N LYS A 23 12.43 12.93 -18.38
CA LYS A 23 11.99 13.43 -19.69
C LYS A 23 10.57 12.99 -20.10
N TYR A 24 10.00 12.03 -19.37
CA TYR A 24 8.63 11.51 -19.51
C TYR A 24 7.80 11.72 -18.24
N GLN A 25 8.13 12.75 -17.43
CA GLN A 25 7.45 12.99 -16.15
C GLN A 25 5.93 13.18 -16.30
N ASP A 26 5.44 13.62 -17.47
CA ASP A 26 4.00 13.71 -17.74
C ASP A 26 3.27 12.35 -17.73
N LYS A 27 4.01 11.22 -17.72
CA LYS A 27 3.45 9.87 -17.71
C LYS A 27 3.31 9.27 -16.30
N PHE A 28 4.01 9.79 -15.30
CA PHE A 28 3.98 9.25 -13.94
C PHE A 28 3.86 10.36 -12.89
N ILE A 29 3.15 10.04 -11.81
CA ILE A 29 2.86 11.00 -10.73
C ILE A 29 3.57 10.64 -9.43
N ALA A 30 4.18 9.46 -9.38
CA ALA A 30 4.81 8.94 -8.18
C ALA A 30 5.98 8.02 -8.51
N VAL A 31 6.84 7.80 -7.53
CA VAL A 31 7.85 6.73 -7.53
C VAL A 31 7.57 5.72 -6.42
N GLY A 32 7.98 4.47 -6.65
CA GLY A 32 7.87 3.35 -5.72
C GLY A 32 9.22 2.71 -5.41
N LEU A 33 9.28 1.91 -4.34
CA LEU A 33 10.40 1.03 -4.01
C LEU A 33 9.85 -0.37 -3.77
N ASP A 34 10.32 -1.36 -4.52
CA ASP A 34 9.85 -2.75 -4.49
C ASP A 34 11.03 -3.73 -4.69
N SER A 35 10.74 -4.98 -5.07
CA SER A 35 11.66 -6.11 -5.13
C SER A 35 12.07 -6.63 -3.74
N ALA A 36 13.10 -7.47 -3.65
CA ALA A 36 13.45 -8.22 -2.45
C ALA A 36 13.68 -7.31 -1.23
N GLU A 37 12.76 -7.34 -0.26
CA GLU A 37 12.80 -6.44 0.90
C GLU A 37 13.89 -6.82 1.90
N ARG A 38 14.08 -8.11 2.18
CA ARG A 38 15.02 -8.58 3.21
C ARG A 38 16.45 -8.15 2.87
N ASN A 39 17.12 -7.54 3.86
CA ASN A 39 18.50 -7.05 3.77
C ASN A 39 18.72 -5.85 2.83
N HIS A 40 17.65 -5.24 2.29
CA HIS A 40 17.72 -4.08 1.41
C HIS A 40 16.93 -2.91 2.02
N PRO A 41 17.42 -2.25 3.08
CA PRO A 41 16.64 -1.31 3.87
C PRO A 41 16.23 -0.04 3.09
N PRO A 42 15.07 0.57 3.40
CA PRO A 42 14.61 1.81 2.75
C PRO A 42 15.64 2.95 2.81
N ARG A 43 16.41 3.08 3.90
CA ARG A 43 17.43 4.14 4.07
C ARG A 43 18.46 4.23 2.94
N ASP A 44 18.70 3.15 2.20
CA ASP A 44 19.68 3.14 1.10
C ASP A 44 19.21 3.96 -0.11
N PHE A 45 17.91 4.29 -0.18
CA PHE A 45 17.25 4.96 -1.31
C PHE A 45 16.85 6.42 -1.02
N VAL A 46 17.31 7.01 0.09
CA VAL A 46 16.97 8.39 0.49
C VAL A 46 17.26 9.39 -0.64
N SER A 47 18.43 9.30 -1.29
CA SER A 47 18.84 10.25 -2.33
C SER A 47 17.86 10.30 -3.52
N VAL A 48 17.41 9.13 -4.02
CA VAL A 48 16.47 9.09 -5.16
C VAL A 48 15.06 9.53 -4.75
N PHE A 49 14.63 9.25 -3.51
CA PHE A 49 13.35 9.72 -2.98
C PHE A 49 13.35 11.25 -2.74
N ASP A 50 14.43 11.80 -2.19
CA ASP A 50 14.62 13.25 -2.07
C ASP A 50 14.54 13.93 -3.44
N ARG A 51 15.23 13.34 -4.44
CA ARG A 51 15.22 13.82 -5.82
C ARG A 51 13.83 13.76 -6.45
N ALA A 52 13.09 12.67 -6.25
CA ALA A 52 11.73 12.51 -6.76
C ALA A 52 10.77 13.55 -6.16
N ARG A 53 10.82 13.79 -4.85
CA ARG A 53 10.00 14.82 -4.20
C ARG A 53 10.38 16.23 -4.66
N ALA A 54 11.66 16.50 -4.93
CA ALA A 54 12.09 17.76 -5.54
C ALA A 54 11.50 17.99 -6.95
N CYS A 55 11.08 16.92 -7.65
CA CYS A 55 10.32 17.00 -8.90
C CYS A 55 8.80 17.13 -8.70
N GLY A 56 8.31 17.19 -7.46
CA GLY A 56 6.87 17.22 -7.15
C GLY A 56 6.17 15.87 -7.30
N LEU A 57 6.91 14.75 -7.31
CA LEU A 57 6.34 13.41 -7.37
C LEU A 57 5.93 12.93 -5.98
N PHE A 58 4.84 12.16 -5.92
CA PHE A 58 4.52 11.38 -4.72
C PHE A 58 5.52 10.23 -4.54
N THR A 59 5.64 9.74 -3.31
CA THR A 59 6.55 8.64 -2.95
C THR A 59 5.76 7.54 -2.25
N VAL A 60 5.99 6.30 -2.65
CA VAL A 60 5.46 5.09 -2.00
C VAL A 60 6.58 4.06 -1.87
N ALA A 61 6.43 3.10 -0.97
CA ALA A 61 7.43 2.04 -0.81
C ALA A 61 6.79 0.79 -0.20
N HIS A 62 7.23 -0.37 -0.68
CA HIS A 62 7.05 -1.63 0.04
C HIS A 62 7.85 -1.57 1.33
N ALA A 63 7.15 -1.72 2.45
CA ALA A 63 7.76 -1.82 3.76
C ALA A 63 6.93 -2.69 4.69
N GLY A 64 7.59 -3.58 5.44
CA GLY A 64 6.93 -4.43 6.41
C GLY A 64 6.05 -5.52 5.78
N GLU A 65 6.41 -5.99 4.59
CA GLU A 65 5.90 -7.25 4.04
C GLU A 65 6.74 -8.41 4.59
N GLU A 66 8.02 -8.45 4.21
CA GLU A 66 9.02 -9.38 4.71
C GLU A 66 10.01 -8.71 5.68
N GLY A 67 10.19 -7.39 5.53
CA GLY A 67 11.05 -6.56 6.35
C GLY A 67 10.47 -6.29 7.74
N PRO A 68 11.31 -5.90 8.71
CA PRO A 68 10.85 -5.61 10.07
C PRO A 68 10.02 -4.31 10.13
N PRO A 69 9.28 -4.07 11.23
CA PRO A 69 8.59 -2.80 11.49
C PRO A 69 9.48 -1.55 11.32
N SER A 70 10.76 -1.65 11.63
CA SER A 70 11.70 -0.54 11.46
C SER A 70 11.86 -0.09 10.00
N TYR A 71 11.57 -0.94 9.02
CA TYR A 71 11.56 -0.53 7.61
C TYR A 71 10.34 0.35 7.30
N ILE A 72 9.22 0.13 7.98
CA ILE A 72 8.06 1.03 7.87
C ILE A 72 8.46 2.40 8.43
N GLU A 73 9.09 2.46 9.61
CA GLU A 73 9.59 3.72 10.18
C GLU A 73 10.60 4.43 9.25
N GLU A 74 11.57 3.70 8.67
CA GLU A 74 12.51 4.27 7.71
C GLU A 74 11.80 4.81 6.45
N ALA A 75 10.77 4.11 5.94
CA ALA A 75 9.98 4.58 4.81
C ALA A 75 9.20 5.87 5.15
N LEU A 76 8.65 5.97 6.36
CA LEU A 76 7.93 7.16 6.83
C LEU A 76 8.87 8.35 7.03
N ASP A 77 9.98 8.16 7.74
CA ASP A 77 10.82 9.25 8.20
C ASP A 77 11.87 9.69 7.18
N LEU A 78 12.47 8.72 6.50
CA LEU A 78 13.59 8.96 5.57
C LEU A 78 13.07 9.12 4.14
N LEU A 79 12.24 8.19 3.67
CA LEU A 79 11.69 8.25 2.31
C LEU A 79 10.48 9.18 2.19
N LYS A 80 9.86 9.53 3.32
CA LYS A 80 8.70 10.44 3.40
C LYS A 80 7.57 9.99 2.48
N VAL A 81 7.23 8.71 2.55
CA VAL A 81 6.20 8.13 1.69
C VAL A 81 4.81 8.69 2.03
N SER A 82 3.98 8.82 1.00
CA SER A 82 2.58 9.25 1.11
C SER A 82 1.63 8.09 1.44
N ARG A 83 2.11 6.84 1.28
CA ARG A 83 1.50 5.59 1.75
C ARG A 83 2.55 4.48 1.77
N VAL A 84 2.31 3.45 2.57
CA VAL A 84 3.15 2.26 2.66
C VAL A 84 2.48 1.12 1.92
N ASP A 85 3.23 0.43 1.06
CA ASP A 85 2.74 -0.76 0.39
C ASP A 85 2.98 -1.99 1.30
N HIS A 86 1.95 -2.84 1.44
CA HIS A 86 1.78 -3.87 2.48
C HIS A 86 1.64 -3.33 3.92
N GLY A 87 2.75 -3.13 4.65
CA GLY A 87 2.74 -2.70 6.05
C GLY A 87 2.19 -3.71 7.06
N VAL A 88 1.95 -4.97 6.68
CA VAL A 88 1.26 -5.98 7.50
C VAL A 88 2.01 -6.34 8.79
N ARG A 89 3.33 -6.18 8.81
CA ARG A 89 4.16 -6.42 10.00
C ARG A 89 4.14 -5.26 11.00
N CYS A 90 3.44 -4.16 10.74
CA CYS A 90 3.37 -3.03 11.68
C CYS A 90 2.84 -3.42 13.07
N LEU A 91 1.98 -4.45 13.15
CA LEU A 91 1.38 -4.93 14.39
C LEU A 91 2.38 -5.58 15.37
N GLU A 92 3.62 -5.82 14.95
CA GLU A 92 4.70 -6.27 15.83
C GLU A 92 5.24 -5.13 16.73
N ASP A 93 4.93 -3.86 16.39
CA ASP A 93 5.31 -2.68 17.16
C ASP A 93 4.06 -1.82 17.48
N ASN A 94 3.73 -1.72 18.77
CA ASN A 94 2.56 -0.96 19.23
C ASN A 94 2.71 0.55 19.03
N GLY A 95 3.93 1.09 19.11
CA GLY A 95 4.20 2.51 18.92
C GLY A 95 4.02 2.91 17.47
N LEU A 96 4.61 2.15 16.55
CA LEU A 96 4.41 2.31 15.11
C LEU A 96 2.93 2.16 14.74
N THR A 97 2.25 1.13 15.27
CA THR A 97 0.82 0.93 15.00
C THR A 97 -0.01 2.13 15.44
N ALA A 98 0.25 2.69 16.63
CA ALA A 98 -0.44 3.88 17.12
C ALA A 98 -0.16 5.11 16.24
N ARG A 99 1.08 5.27 15.77
CA ARG A 99 1.47 6.33 14.83
C ARG A 99 0.68 6.22 13.52
N LEU A 100 0.66 5.05 12.89
CA LEU A 100 -0.04 4.80 11.62
C LEU A 100 -1.54 5.11 11.72
N ILE A 101 -2.18 4.75 12.85
CA ILE A 101 -3.58 5.08 13.12
C ILE A 101 -3.75 6.61 13.24
N SER A 102 -2.92 7.26 14.06
CA SER A 102 -3.04 8.70 14.33
C SER A 102 -2.82 9.54 13.08
N GLU A 103 -1.88 9.15 12.23
CA GLU A 103 -1.56 9.84 10.98
C GLU A 103 -2.51 9.46 9.84
N LYS A 104 -3.38 8.46 10.05
CA LYS A 104 -4.19 7.83 9.00
C LYS A 104 -3.36 7.41 7.79
N MET A 105 -2.18 6.86 8.06
CA MET A 105 -1.25 6.45 7.01
C MET A 105 -1.84 5.28 6.22
N PRO A 106 -2.05 5.41 4.89
CA PRO A 106 -2.61 4.31 4.12
C PRO A 106 -1.63 3.14 4.00
N LEU A 107 -2.18 1.94 4.16
CA LEU A 107 -1.46 0.67 4.01
C LEU A 107 -2.11 -0.16 2.89
N THR A 108 -1.41 -0.38 1.78
CA THR A 108 -1.98 -1.13 0.63
C THR A 108 -1.74 -2.63 0.80
N VAL A 109 -2.65 -3.28 1.53
CA VAL A 109 -2.52 -4.69 1.90
C VAL A 109 -2.89 -5.58 0.71
N CYS A 110 -2.13 -6.67 0.51
CA CYS A 110 -2.27 -7.59 -0.61
C CYS A 110 -2.50 -9.04 -0.12
N PRO A 111 -3.73 -9.41 0.27
CA PRO A 111 -3.98 -10.63 1.04
C PRO A 111 -3.59 -11.92 0.34
N LEU A 112 -3.93 -12.07 -0.95
CA LEU A 112 -3.56 -13.26 -1.71
C LEU A 112 -2.05 -13.32 -2.01
N SER A 113 -1.42 -12.17 -2.26
CA SER A 113 0.05 -12.06 -2.39
C SER A 113 0.75 -12.54 -1.12
N ASN A 114 0.35 -12.02 0.04
CA ASN A 114 0.98 -12.36 1.32
C ASN A 114 0.86 -13.85 1.67
N VAL A 115 -0.21 -14.53 1.25
CA VAL A 115 -0.32 -16.00 1.39
C VAL A 115 0.58 -16.72 0.39
N LYS A 116 0.60 -16.30 -0.89
CA LYS A 116 1.40 -16.93 -1.95
C LYS A 116 2.91 -16.78 -1.74
N LEU A 117 3.33 -15.67 -1.14
CA LEU A 117 4.72 -15.38 -0.76
C LEU A 117 5.08 -15.95 0.62
N CYS A 118 4.19 -16.70 1.27
CA CYS A 118 4.40 -17.32 2.57
C CYS A 118 4.68 -16.32 3.72
N VAL A 119 4.28 -15.06 3.58
CA VAL A 119 4.27 -14.08 4.67
C VAL A 119 3.28 -14.53 5.74
N PHE A 120 2.10 -15.00 5.32
CA PHE A 120 1.15 -15.73 6.15
C PHE A 120 0.93 -17.13 5.60
N LYS A 121 0.75 -18.12 6.48
CA LYS A 121 0.55 -19.51 6.07
C LYS A 121 -0.78 -19.71 5.36
N THR A 122 -1.83 -19.07 5.86
CA THR A 122 -3.18 -19.13 5.30
C THR A 122 -3.83 -17.76 5.38
N LEU A 123 -4.91 -17.56 4.61
CA LEU A 123 -5.66 -16.32 4.66
C LEU A 123 -6.37 -16.12 6.01
N GLN A 124 -6.67 -17.19 6.75
CA GLN A 124 -7.22 -17.14 8.11
C GLN A 124 -6.25 -16.48 9.11
N ASP A 125 -4.94 -16.58 8.86
CA ASP A 125 -3.90 -15.98 9.70
C ASP A 125 -3.70 -14.48 9.39
N HIS A 126 -4.31 -13.97 8.32
CA HIS A 126 -4.03 -12.64 7.80
C HIS A 126 -4.56 -11.52 8.73
N PRO A 127 -3.76 -10.50 9.07
CA PRO A 127 -4.13 -9.48 10.05
C PRO A 127 -5.14 -8.43 9.55
N LEU A 128 -5.67 -8.55 8.32
CA LEU A 128 -6.38 -7.46 7.64
C LEU A 128 -7.57 -6.97 8.46
N LYS A 129 -8.41 -7.90 8.93
CA LYS A 129 -9.58 -7.57 9.76
C LYS A 129 -9.18 -6.92 11.08
N LYS A 130 -8.13 -7.43 11.73
CA LYS A 130 -7.60 -6.85 12.97
C LYS A 130 -7.11 -5.42 12.73
N MET A 131 -6.33 -5.20 11.66
CA MET A 131 -5.81 -3.89 11.30
C MET A 131 -6.94 -2.88 11.05
N LEU A 132 -7.94 -3.27 10.26
CA LEU A 132 -9.13 -2.46 9.98
C LEU A 132 -9.87 -2.09 11.28
N ASN A 133 -10.10 -3.07 12.16
CA ASN A 133 -10.81 -2.86 13.43
C ASN A 133 -10.04 -2.04 14.46
N MET A 134 -8.71 -1.98 14.35
CA MET A 134 -7.88 -1.07 15.14
C MET A 134 -7.91 0.37 14.62
N GLY A 135 -8.51 0.61 13.46
CA GLY A 135 -8.58 1.94 12.83
C GLY A 135 -7.41 2.26 11.91
N LEU A 136 -6.59 1.27 11.53
CA LEU A 136 -5.60 1.47 10.47
C LEU A 136 -6.30 1.70 9.13
N GLN A 137 -5.78 2.63 8.32
CA GLN A 137 -6.32 2.91 6.99
C GLN A 137 -5.81 1.88 5.96
N VAL A 138 -6.21 0.62 6.16
CA VAL A 138 -5.87 -0.48 5.24
C VAL A 138 -6.77 -0.50 4.01
N THR A 139 -6.21 -0.87 2.87
CA THR A 139 -6.92 -1.16 1.61
C THR A 139 -6.67 -2.60 1.19
N VAL A 140 -7.48 -3.13 0.27
CA VAL A 140 -7.25 -4.43 -0.36
C VAL A 140 -6.78 -4.22 -1.78
N ASN A 141 -5.70 -4.90 -2.15
CA ASN A 141 -5.04 -4.81 -3.46
C ASN A 141 -4.65 -6.21 -3.95
N SER A 142 -4.50 -6.37 -5.26
CA SER A 142 -4.21 -7.67 -5.90
C SER A 142 -2.73 -7.93 -6.18
N ASP A 143 -1.89 -6.90 -6.05
CA ASP A 143 -0.45 -6.97 -6.30
C ASP A 143 -0.11 -7.44 -7.72
N ASP A 144 0.35 -8.68 -7.89
CA ASP A 144 0.54 -9.37 -9.17
C ASP A 144 -0.60 -10.38 -9.48
N PRO A 145 -1.78 -9.95 -9.97
CA PRO A 145 -2.96 -10.81 -10.16
C PRO A 145 -2.71 -12.11 -10.91
N ALA A 146 -1.86 -12.05 -11.94
CA ALA A 146 -1.53 -13.19 -12.79
C ALA A 146 -0.72 -14.26 -12.05
N TYR A 147 0.04 -13.89 -11.02
CA TYR A 147 0.82 -14.79 -10.19
C TYR A 147 0.03 -15.29 -8.97
N PHE A 148 -0.82 -14.43 -8.40
CA PHE A 148 -1.50 -14.71 -7.13
C PHE A 148 -2.93 -15.22 -7.26
N SER A 149 -3.32 -15.66 -8.47
CA SER A 149 -4.56 -16.39 -8.75
C SER A 149 -5.84 -15.55 -8.56
N GLY A 150 -5.76 -14.22 -8.69
CA GLY A 150 -6.94 -13.37 -8.52
C GLY A 150 -6.65 -11.88 -8.70
N TYR A 151 -7.59 -11.17 -9.32
CA TYR A 151 -7.63 -9.72 -9.37
C TYR A 151 -8.28 -9.18 -8.09
N ILE A 152 -8.69 -7.91 -8.14
CA ILE A 152 -9.26 -7.22 -6.99
C ILE A 152 -10.54 -7.90 -6.47
N GLU A 153 -11.40 -8.39 -7.37
CA GLU A 153 -12.65 -9.05 -6.99
C GLU A 153 -12.38 -10.33 -6.20
N GLU A 154 -11.48 -11.19 -6.68
CA GLU A 154 -11.12 -12.43 -5.98
C GLU A 154 -10.49 -12.15 -4.62
N ASN A 155 -9.70 -11.08 -4.48
CA ASN A 155 -9.16 -10.68 -3.18
C ASN A 155 -10.31 -10.27 -2.22
N TYR A 156 -11.26 -9.45 -2.68
CA TYR A 156 -12.43 -9.04 -1.87
C TYR A 156 -13.28 -10.23 -1.45
N VAL A 157 -13.61 -11.14 -2.36
CA VAL A 157 -14.38 -12.36 -2.06
C VAL A 157 -13.63 -13.21 -1.04
N ALA A 158 -12.35 -13.49 -1.28
CA ALA A 158 -11.55 -14.35 -0.40
C ALA A 158 -11.46 -13.78 1.03
N VAL A 159 -11.22 -12.48 1.20
CA VAL A 159 -11.14 -11.89 2.55
C VAL A 159 -12.51 -11.77 3.21
N ALA A 160 -13.58 -11.49 2.44
CA ALA A 160 -14.93 -11.42 2.97
C ALA A 160 -15.34 -12.75 3.61
N GLU A 161 -15.18 -13.84 2.86
CA GLU A 161 -15.54 -15.19 3.28
C GLU A 161 -14.61 -15.70 4.40
N THR A 162 -13.29 -15.55 4.22
CA THR A 162 -12.31 -16.17 5.11
C THR A 162 -12.17 -15.45 6.45
N LEU A 163 -12.19 -14.12 6.44
CA LEU A 163 -12.05 -13.31 7.65
C LEU A 163 -13.41 -12.93 8.26
N ASN A 164 -14.51 -13.36 7.63
CA ASN A 164 -15.88 -13.01 8.00
C ASN A 164 -16.08 -11.49 8.08
N LEU A 165 -15.65 -10.75 7.05
CA LEU A 165 -15.86 -9.30 7.00
C LEU A 165 -17.35 -9.01 6.78
N THR A 166 -17.85 -8.03 7.51
CA THR A 166 -19.18 -7.47 7.33
C THR A 166 -19.23 -6.57 6.10
N ASP A 167 -20.44 -6.33 5.59
CA ASP A 167 -20.65 -5.37 4.51
C ASP A 167 -20.10 -3.97 4.83
N LEU A 168 -20.22 -3.53 6.10
CA LEU A 168 -19.67 -2.25 6.55
C LEU A 168 -18.14 -2.23 6.52
N GLU A 169 -17.49 -3.33 6.92
CA GLU A 169 -16.04 -3.46 6.82
C GLU A 169 -15.57 -3.47 5.35
N LEU A 170 -16.29 -4.16 4.45
CA LEU A 170 -15.98 -4.15 3.00
C LEU A 170 -16.15 -2.75 2.38
N VAL A 171 -17.20 -2.03 2.75
CA VAL A 171 -17.40 -0.62 2.37
C VAL A 171 -16.26 0.25 2.90
N GLN A 172 -15.82 0.03 4.14
CA GLN A 172 -14.73 0.81 4.72
C GLN A 172 -13.41 0.55 3.97
N LEU A 173 -13.12 -0.67 3.55
CA LEU A 173 -11.96 -1.00 2.71
C LEU A 173 -12.02 -0.27 1.35
N ALA A 174 -13.19 -0.27 0.71
CA ALA A 174 -13.40 0.45 -0.55
C ALA A 174 -13.21 1.97 -0.36
N ARG A 175 -13.82 2.55 0.68
CA ARG A 175 -13.69 3.98 1.01
C ARG A 175 -12.25 4.36 1.36
N ASN A 176 -11.54 3.53 2.12
CA ASN A 176 -10.11 3.71 2.40
C ASN A 176 -9.30 3.80 1.10
N SER A 177 -9.61 2.96 0.11
CA SER A 177 -8.91 2.97 -1.19
C SER A 177 -9.12 4.27 -1.97
N ILE A 178 -10.32 4.85 -1.92
CA ILE A 178 -10.64 6.13 -2.54
C ILE A 178 -9.79 7.23 -1.89
N HIS A 179 -9.77 7.30 -0.55
CA HIS A 179 -9.04 8.32 0.18
C HIS A 179 -7.51 8.15 0.11
N ALA A 180 -7.01 6.91 0.01
CA ALA A 180 -5.59 6.58 -0.17
C ALA A 180 -5.06 6.85 -1.59
N SER A 181 -5.96 7.00 -2.57
CA SER A 181 -5.58 7.27 -3.95
C SER A 181 -4.93 8.66 -4.12
N PHE A 182 -4.14 8.84 -5.17
CA PHE A 182 -3.62 10.16 -5.58
C PHE A 182 -4.57 10.89 -6.55
N CYS A 183 -5.86 10.52 -6.55
CA CYS A 183 -6.88 11.23 -7.33
C CYS A 183 -7.12 12.64 -6.78
N SER A 184 -7.63 13.53 -7.63
CA SER A 184 -8.04 14.87 -7.19
C SER A 184 -9.17 14.78 -6.15
N PRO A 185 -9.34 15.81 -5.29
CA PRO A 185 -10.46 15.88 -4.34
C PRO A 185 -11.84 15.70 -5.00
N GLU A 186 -12.02 16.26 -6.19
CA GLU A 186 -13.25 16.15 -6.97
C GLU A 186 -13.51 14.71 -7.40
N ARG A 187 -12.49 14.00 -7.88
CA ARG A 187 -12.64 12.60 -8.28
C ARG A 187 -12.89 11.70 -7.06
N LYS A 188 -12.24 11.97 -5.92
CA LYS A 188 -12.53 11.25 -4.66
C LYS A 188 -13.99 11.43 -4.25
N LYS A 189 -14.50 12.66 -4.26
CA LYS A 189 -15.91 12.96 -3.94
C LYS A 189 -16.90 12.26 -4.88
N GLN A 190 -16.59 12.20 -6.18
CA GLN A 190 -17.40 11.44 -7.14
C GLN A 190 -17.43 9.95 -6.80
N LEU A 191 -16.27 9.35 -6.55
CA LEU A 191 -16.15 7.94 -6.19
C LEU A 191 -16.86 7.61 -4.86
N ASP A 192 -16.77 8.50 -3.86
CA ASP A 192 -17.51 8.34 -2.60
C ASP A 192 -19.02 8.35 -2.85
N THR A 193 -19.51 9.22 -3.73
CA THR A 193 -20.93 9.27 -4.09
C THR A 193 -21.37 8.01 -4.83
N GLU A 194 -20.54 7.50 -5.75
CA GLU A 194 -20.77 6.24 -6.46
C GLU A 194 -20.84 5.06 -5.48
N LEU A 195 -19.93 5.00 -4.50
CA LEU A 195 -19.93 3.97 -3.45
C LEU A 195 -21.18 4.06 -2.57
N ASP A 196 -21.57 5.25 -2.12
CA ASP A 196 -22.75 5.47 -1.29
C ASP A 196 -24.04 5.02 -2.01
N ALA A 197 -24.13 5.24 -3.33
CA ALA A 197 -25.27 4.79 -4.13
C ALA A 197 -25.37 3.25 -4.19
N VAL A 198 -24.25 2.54 -4.29
CA VAL A 198 -24.24 1.06 -4.26
C VAL A 198 -24.76 0.53 -2.92
N ILE A 199 -24.36 1.17 -1.81
CA ILE A 199 -24.79 0.78 -0.46
C ILE A 199 -26.30 0.96 -0.30
N GLN A 200 -26.84 2.10 -0.73
CA GLN A 200 -28.27 2.40 -0.64
C GLN A 200 -29.12 1.39 -1.44
N ASN A 201 -28.66 0.99 -2.63
CA ASN A 201 -29.35 0.01 -3.47
C ASN A 201 -29.33 -1.42 -2.88
N LYS A 202 -28.38 -1.76 -2.01
CA LYS A 202 -28.32 -3.08 -1.34
C LYS A 202 -29.25 -3.15 -0.11
N CYS A 203 -29.59 -2.01 0.48
CA CYS A 203 -30.49 -1.93 1.65
C CYS A 203 -31.97 -1.79 1.27
N CYS A 204 -32.30 -1.68 -0.02
CA CYS A 204 -33.67 -1.69 -0.56
C CYS A 204 -34.02 -3.07 -1.10
#